data_AF-A0A0Q6C761-F1
#
_entry.id   AF-A0A0Q6C761-F1
#
_cell.length_a   1.000
_cell.length_b   1.000
_cell.length_c   1.000
_cell.angle_alpha   90.00
_cell.angle_beta   90.00
_cell.angle_gamma   90.00
#
_symmetry.space_group_name_H-M   'P 1'
#
loop_
_entity.id
_entity.type
_entity.pdbx_description
1 polymer ?
#
loop_
_entity_poly.entity_id
_entity_poly.type
_entity_poly.pdbx_seq_one_letter_code
_entity_poly.pdbx_strand_id
1 'polypeptide(L)'
;MTKDTFFRLKQDILEQKIISDERALAALLQGGNELSSRDRKSIENQQKLVEELKQLTDEVKRVAPLWNPNLDDGTVLTMAPLWRMVGNHKPWQKELRARWGELQLGKHDWSRQAMHLWPERVVPKCAEDRSIAIAHDLEDVFWFKSEAGKWAKRDVPSHAVSDIVRERSSDAVKEALKALLEAPEPTAGSRLRSKA
;
A
#
# COMPACT_ATOMS: atom_id res chain seq x y z
N MET A 1 8.98 1.46 -11.19
CA MET A 1 7.87 0.58 -10.72
C MET A 1 6.57 1.13 -11.28
N THR A 2 5.62 0.26 -11.65
CA THR A 2 4.30 0.66 -12.17
C THR A 2 3.20 0.34 -11.16
N LYS A 3 1.97 0.81 -11.40
CA LYS A 3 0.78 0.44 -10.61
C LYS A 3 0.56 -1.08 -10.53
N ASP A 4 0.95 -1.79 -11.59
CA ASP A 4 0.77 -3.24 -11.68
C ASP A 4 1.82 -4.07 -10.92
N THR A 5 2.82 -3.42 -10.31
CA THR A 5 3.97 -4.12 -9.70
C THR A 5 3.53 -5.18 -8.68
N PHE A 6 2.58 -4.84 -7.80
CA PHE A 6 2.12 -5.80 -6.78
C PHE A 6 1.13 -6.83 -7.32
N PHE A 7 0.35 -6.49 -8.35
CA PHE A 7 -0.48 -7.47 -9.06
C PHE A 7 0.39 -8.54 -9.71
N ARG A 8 1.48 -8.12 -10.37
CA ARG A 8 2.47 -9.02 -10.95
C ARG A 8 3.24 -9.81 -9.90
N LEU A 9 3.66 -9.19 -8.79
CA LEU A 9 4.32 -9.91 -7.69
C LEU A 9 3.43 -11.05 -7.17
N LYS A 10 2.14 -10.79 -6.99
CA LYS A 10 1.17 -11.81 -6.59
C LYS A 10 1.10 -12.94 -7.62
N GLN A 11 0.77 -12.61 -8.87
CA GLN A 11 0.45 -13.59 -9.91
C GLN A 11 1.69 -14.36 -10.41
N ASP A 12 2.76 -13.64 -10.71
CA ASP A 12 3.92 -14.17 -11.41
C ASP A 12 4.87 -14.89 -10.44
N ILE A 13 4.87 -14.52 -9.15
CA ILE A 13 5.86 -14.97 -8.17
C ILE A 13 5.20 -15.70 -6.99
N LEU A 14 4.35 -15.01 -6.21
CA LEU A 14 3.88 -15.56 -4.94
C LEU A 14 2.95 -16.76 -5.11
N GLU A 15 1.99 -16.70 -6.03
CA GLU A 15 1.07 -17.81 -6.29
C GLU A 15 1.81 -19.05 -6.79
N GLN A 16 2.77 -18.87 -7.71
CA GLN A 16 3.60 -19.97 -8.21
C GLN A 16 4.45 -20.59 -7.10
N LYS A 17 5.01 -19.74 -6.23
CA LYS A 17 5.84 -20.17 -5.11
C LYS A 17 5.03 -20.98 -4.08
N ILE A 18 3.82 -20.52 -3.73
CA ILE A 18 2.92 -21.26 -2.84
C ILE A 18 2.59 -22.63 -3.41
N ILE A 19 2.21 -22.71 -4.69
CA ILE A 19 1.90 -24.01 -5.34
C ILE A 19 3.09 -24.96 -5.26
N SER A 20 4.29 -24.47 -5.56
CA SER A 20 5.51 -25.29 -5.48
C SER A 20 5.78 -25.78 -4.06
N ASP A 21 5.66 -24.91 -3.06
CA ASP A 21 5.98 -25.22 -1.67
C ASP A 21 4.92 -26.11 -1.01
N GLU A 22 3.65 -26.01 -1.41
CA GLU A 22 2.58 -26.93 -1.01
C GLU A 22 2.79 -28.34 -1.59
N ARG A 23 3.23 -28.44 -2.85
CA ARG A 23 3.60 -29.73 -3.45
C ARG A 23 4.78 -30.37 -2.73
N ALA A 24 5.80 -29.58 -2.39
CA ALA A 24 6.95 -30.06 -1.62
C ALA A 24 6.53 -30.56 -0.23
N LEU A 25 5.63 -29.85 0.44
CA LEU A 25 5.05 -30.28 1.72
C LEU A 25 4.28 -31.60 1.59
N ALA A 26 3.43 -31.73 0.56
CA ALA A 26 2.69 -32.96 0.30
C ALA A 26 3.62 -34.16 0.07
N ALA A 27 4.71 -33.98 -0.68
CA ALA A 27 5.70 -35.02 -0.90
C ALA A 27 6.41 -35.46 0.41
N LEU A 28 6.75 -34.51 1.29
CA LEU A 28 7.33 -34.81 2.60
C LEU A 28 6.37 -35.61 3.48
N LEU A 29 5.07 -35.28 3.45
CA LEU A 29 4.03 -35.99 4.21
C LEU A 29 3.78 -37.42 3.69
N GLN A 30 4.01 -37.67 2.40
CA GLN A 30 3.88 -39.00 1.80
C GLN A 30 5.11 -39.90 1.99
N GLY A 31 6.22 -39.36 2.53
CA GLY A 31 7.55 -39.99 2.57
C GLY A 31 7.77 -41.20 3.49
N GLY A 32 6.75 -41.79 4.12
CA GLY A 32 6.86 -43.14 4.73
C GLY A 32 6.29 -43.32 6.14
N ASN A 33 6.11 -44.60 6.53
CA ASN A 33 5.41 -45.05 7.74
C ASN A 33 6.07 -44.66 9.10
N GLU A 34 7.35 -44.29 9.13
CA GLU A 34 8.05 -43.81 10.34
C GLU A 34 8.83 -42.53 10.06
N LEU A 35 8.27 -41.37 10.44
CA LEU A 35 8.92 -40.07 10.30
C LEU A 35 10.05 -39.92 11.32
N SER A 36 11.29 -39.75 10.84
CA SER A 36 12.42 -39.43 11.71
C SER A 36 12.26 -38.04 12.36
N SER A 37 13.02 -37.76 13.41
CA SER A 37 13.06 -36.42 14.02
C SER A 37 13.43 -35.33 13.00
N ARG A 38 14.31 -35.67 12.04
CA ARG A 38 14.71 -34.76 10.97
C ARG A 38 13.55 -34.48 10.01
N ASP A 39 12.78 -35.50 9.64
CA ASP A 39 11.65 -35.35 8.72
C ASP A 39 10.54 -34.51 9.34
N ARG A 40 10.23 -34.73 10.63
CA ARG A 40 9.26 -33.90 11.37
C ARG A 40 9.67 -32.43 11.38
N LYS A 41 10.95 -32.13 11.62
CA LYS A 41 11.47 -30.76 11.60
C LYS A 41 11.41 -30.14 10.20
N SER A 42 11.70 -30.92 9.17
CA SER A 42 11.56 -30.46 7.78
C SER A 42 10.11 -30.14 7.42
N ILE A 43 9.16 -31.00 7.83
CA ILE A 43 7.72 -30.78 7.65
C ILE A 43 7.28 -29.50 8.38
N GLU A 44 7.65 -29.33 9.65
CA GLU A 44 7.30 -28.14 10.45
C GLU A 44 7.82 -26.85 9.81
N ASN A 45 9.08 -26.84 9.35
CA ASN A 45 9.66 -25.70 8.67
C ASN A 45 8.94 -25.39 7.35
N GLN A 46 8.61 -26.43 6.56
CA GLN A 46 7.92 -26.27 5.28
C GLN A 46 6.48 -25.76 5.49
N GLN A 47 5.76 -26.28 6.49
CA GLN A 47 4.44 -25.79 6.88
C GLN A 47 4.50 -24.31 7.27
N LYS A 48 5.47 -23.93 8.09
CA LYS A 48 5.68 -22.54 8.50
C LYS A 48 5.94 -21.63 7.30
N LEU A 49 6.79 -22.05 6.36
CA LEU A 49 7.09 -21.28 5.15
C LEU A 49 5.84 -21.06 4.28
N VAL A 50 5.04 -22.11 4.05
CA VAL A 50 3.79 -22.01 3.28
C VAL A 50 2.83 -21.02 3.93
N GLU A 51 2.70 -21.08 5.25
CA GLU A 51 1.86 -20.15 6.01
C GLU A 51 2.37 -18.70 5.89
N GLU A 52 3.67 -18.47 6.05
CA GLU A 52 4.29 -17.14 5.88
C GLU A 52 4.08 -16.59 4.46
N LEU A 53 4.17 -17.43 3.42
CA LEU A 53 3.91 -17.03 2.04
C LEU A 53 2.45 -16.65 1.80
N LYS A 54 1.49 -17.38 2.40
CA LYS A 54 0.07 -17.05 2.34
C LYS A 54 -0.21 -15.71 3.02
N GLN A 55 0.34 -15.49 4.21
CA GLN A 55 0.22 -14.22 4.93
C GLN A 55 0.82 -13.05 4.14
N LEU A 56 2.01 -13.22 3.56
CA LEU A 56 2.61 -12.21 2.68
C LEU A 56 1.73 -11.93 1.45
N THR A 57 1.17 -12.97 0.85
CA THR A 57 0.28 -12.84 -0.31
C THR A 57 -0.97 -12.05 0.03
N ASP A 58 -1.53 -12.23 1.23
CA ASP A 58 -2.69 -11.47 1.69
C ASP A 58 -2.34 -10.00 1.97
N GLU A 59 -1.16 -9.71 2.52
CA GLU A 59 -0.69 -8.31 2.63
C GLU A 59 -0.48 -7.68 1.24
N VAL A 60 0.11 -8.40 0.28
CA VAL A 60 0.28 -7.92 -1.10
C VAL A 60 -1.06 -7.64 -1.77
N LYS A 61 -2.06 -8.52 -1.59
CA LYS A 61 -3.43 -8.31 -2.11
C LYS A 61 -4.06 -7.04 -1.56
N ARG A 62 -3.87 -6.72 -0.27
CA ARG A 62 -4.40 -5.50 0.35
C ARG A 62 -3.80 -4.24 -0.24
N VAL A 63 -2.48 -4.24 -0.46
CA VAL A 63 -1.78 -3.02 -0.92
C VAL A 63 -1.77 -2.86 -2.44
N ALA A 64 -1.98 -3.93 -3.21
CA ALA A 64 -1.88 -3.87 -4.68
C ALA A 64 -2.80 -2.81 -5.31
N PRO A 65 -4.09 -2.67 -4.92
CA PRO A 65 -4.95 -1.63 -5.47
C PRO A 65 -4.54 -0.21 -5.04
N LEU A 66 -3.86 -0.07 -3.88
CA LEU A 66 -3.43 1.21 -3.32
C LEU A 66 -2.12 1.72 -3.94
N TRP A 67 -1.41 0.84 -4.64
CA TRP A 67 -0.07 1.10 -5.14
C TRP A 67 -0.11 2.00 -6.37
N ASN A 68 0.25 3.27 -6.15
CA ASN A 68 0.35 4.27 -7.20
C ASN A 68 1.60 5.13 -6.97
N PRO A 69 2.80 4.56 -7.22
CA PRO A 69 4.04 5.24 -6.89
C PRO A 69 4.20 6.50 -7.74
N ASN A 70 4.58 7.59 -7.10
CA ASN A 70 4.85 8.86 -7.75
C ASN A 70 6.21 9.40 -7.30
N LEU A 71 7.00 9.94 -8.24
CA LEU A 71 8.35 10.42 -7.96
C LEU A 71 8.36 11.62 -7.01
N ASP A 72 7.35 12.48 -7.11
CA ASP A 72 7.28 13.75 -6.37
C ASP A 72 6.90 13.54 -4.90
N ASP A 73 6.34 12.38 -4.54
CA ASP A 73 5.93 12.05 -3.17
C ASP A 73 7.12 11.62 -2.29
N GLY A 74 8.24 11.25 -2.91
CA GLY A 74 9.40 10.70 -2.23
C GLY A 74 9.21 9.24 -1.77
N THR A 75 10.34 8.57 -1.54
CA THR A 75 10.38 7.11 -1.27
C THR A 75 9.61 6.70 -0.03
N VAL A 76 9.79 7.43 1.08
CA VAL A 76 9.19 7.06 2.38
C VAL A 76 7.66 7.10 2.30
N LEU A 77 7.09 8.13 1.67
CA LEU A 77 5.65 8.30 1.53
C LEU A 77 5.06 7.29 0.56
N THR A 78 5.72 7.08 -0.58
CA THR A 78 5.37 6.06 -1.58
C THR A 78 5.32 4.66 -0.95
N MET A 79 6.28 4.34 -0.08
CA MET A 79 6.35 3.03 0.58
C MET A 79 5.51 2.92 1.85
N ALA A 80 4.93 4.01 2.35
CA ALA A 80 4.20 4.04 3.61
C ALA A 80 3.09 2.96 3.71
N PRO A 81 2.27 2.68 2.66
CA PRO A 81 1.26 1.63 2.72
C PRO A 81 1.82 0.22 2.97
N LEU A 82 3.13 0.01 2.69
CA LEU A 82 3.80 -1.29 2.75
C LEU A 82 4.36 -1.63 4.14
N TRP A 83 4.15 -0.77 5.15
CA TRP A 83 4.77 -0.90 6.49
C TRP A 83 4.50 -2.27 7.16
N ARG A 84 3.37 -2.91 6.82
CA ARG A 84 2.99 -4.23 7.34
C ARG A 84 3.86 -5.38 6.82
N MET A 85 4.44 -5.22 5.62
CA MET A 85 5.25 -6.26 4.95
C MET A 85 6.73 -6.22 5.33
N VAL A 86 7.23 -5.09 5.83
CA VAL A 86 8.66 -4.91 6.15
C VAL A 86 9.02 -5.32 7.59
N GLY A 87 8.32 -6.31 8.15
CA GLY A 87 8.44 -6.73 9.55
C GLY A 87 9.84 -7.17 10.00
N ASN A 88 10.68 -7.58 9.05
CA ASN A 88 12.06 -8.01 9.27
C ASN A 88 13.03 -6.83 9.48
N HIS A 89 12.67 -5.62 9.08
CA HIS A 89 13.49 -4.42 9.22
C HIS A 89 12.80 -3.39 10.12
N LYS A 90 12.95 -3.54 11.45
CA LYS A 90 12.20 -2.76 12.46
C LYS A 90 12.34 -1.23 12.37
N PRO A 91 13.54 -0.64 12.15
CA PRO A 91 13.64 0.81 12.02
C PRO A 91 12.81 1.36 10.86
N TRP A 92 12.97 0.76 9.67
CA TRP A 92 12.21 1.09 8.48
C TRP A 92 10.70 0.86 8.64
N GLN A 93 10.28 -0.26 9.24
CA GLN A 93 8.87 -0.51 9.54
C GLN A 93 8.26 0.61 10.40
N LYS A 94 8.99 1.05 11.44
CA LYS A 94 8.53 2.12 12.33
C LYS A 94 8.40 3.45 11.58
N GLU A 95 9.36 3.77 10.71
CA GLU A 95 9.34 4.97 9.89
C GLU A 95 8.16 4.98 8.92
N LEU A 96 7.96 3.89 8.16
CA LEU A 96 6.84 3.76 7.23
C LEU A 96 5.49 3.83 7.96
N ARG A 97 5.37 3.17 9.11
CA ARG A 97 4.15 3.20 9.93
C ARG A 97 3.85 4.62 10.44
N ALA A 98 4.86 5.35 10.89
CA ALA A 98 4.69 6.73 11.32
C ALA A 98 4.19 7.60 10.17
N ARG A 99 4.80 7.47 8.99
CA ARG A 99 4.45 8.25 7.79
C ARG A 99 3.08 7.88 7.24
N TRP A 100 2.71 6.60 7.31
CA TRP A 100 1.36 6.13 7.02
C TRP A 100 0.32 6.79 7.94
N GLY A 101 0.61 6.91 9.25
CA GLY A 101 -0.26 7.61 10.19
C GLY A 101 -0.37 9.11 9.88
N GLU A 102 0.71 9.78 9.53
CA GLU A 102 0.67 11.19 9.13
C GLU A 102 -0.11 11.43 7.84
N LEU A 103 -0.01 10.51 6.88
CA LEU A 103 -0.77 10.53 5.63
C LEU A 103 -2.27 10.36 5.90
N GLN A 104 -2.66 9.46 6.81
CA GLN A 104 -4.05 9.32 7.28
C GLN A 104 -4.57 10.60 7.96
N LEU A 105 -3.71 11.33 8.67
CA LEU A 105 -4.06 12.61 9.29
C LEU A 105 -4.08 13.79 8.30
N GLY A 106 -3.72 13.57 7.04
CA GLY A 106 -3.72 14.60 6.00
C GLY A 106 -2.55 15.59 6.09
N LYS A 107 -1.46 15.23 6.79
CA LYS A 107 -0.24 16.07 6.86
C LYS A 107 0.51 16.17 5.54
N HIS A 108 0.24 15.24 4.63
CA HIS A 108 0.88 15.14 3.31
C HIS A 108 -0.15 15.23 2.18
N ASP A 109 -1.19 16.05 2.34
CA ASP A 109 -2.24 16.19 1.32
C ASP A 109 -1.77 16.87 0.03
N TRP A 110 -0.55 17.42 0.00
CA TRP A 110 0.14 17.80 -1.22
C TRP A 110 0.55 16.59 -2.08
N SER A 111 0.68 15.40 -1.50
CA SER A 111 1.18 14.21 -2.21
C SER A 111 0.13 13.56 -3.10
N ARG A 112 0.55 13.05 -4.26
CA ARG A 112 -0.32 12.32 -5.19
C ARG A 112 -0.85 11.04 -4.57
N GLN A 113 -0.10 10.41 -3.66
CA GLN A 113 -0.57 9.29 -2.85
C GLN A 113 -1.77 9.67 -1.96
N ALA A 114 -1.79 10.87 -1.35
CA ALA A 114 -2.95 11.33 -0.57
C ALA A 114 -4.18 11.52 -1.46
N MET A 115 -4.02 12.17 -2.62
CA MET A 115 -5.13 12.36 -3.57
C MET A 115 -5.68 11.03 -4.11
N HIS A 116 -4.80 10.06 -4.33
CA HIS A 116 -5.20 8.73 -4.78
C HIS A 116 -6.05 7.99 -3.74
N LEU A 117 -5.73 8.15 -2.45
CA LEU A 117 -6.36 7.41 -1.36
C LEU A 117 -7.60 8.12 -0.78
N TRP A 118 -7.60 9.45 -0.72
CA TRP A 118 -8.67 10.26 -0.12
C TRP A 118 -9.01 11.48 -1.00
N PRO A 119 -9.47 11.31 -2.24
CA PRO A 119 -9.82 12.44 -3.11
C PRO A 119 -10.89 13.34 -2.48
N GLU A 120 -11.85 12.77 -1.75
CA GLU A 120 -12.89 13.51 -1.01
C GLU A 120 -12.34 14.43 0.07
N ARG A 121 -11.14 14.15 0.60
CA ARG A 121 -10.46 15.00 1.58
C ARG A 121 -9.55 16.03 0.90
N VAL A 122 -8.82 15.62 -0.13
CA VAL A 122 -7.78 16.44 -0.75
C VAL A 122 -8.35 17.49 -1.72
N VAL A 123 -9.38 17.14 -2.49
CA VAL A 123 -9.99 18.07 -3.46
C VAL A 123 -10.53 19.35 -2.78
N PRO A 124 -11.29 19.28 -1.67
CA PRO A 124 -11.71 20.49 -0.97
C PRO A 124 -10.54 21.35 -0.47
N LYS A 125 -9.42 20.74 -0.06
CA LYS A 125 -8.23 21.49 0.36
C LYS A 125 -7.57 22.26 -0.78
N CYS A 126 -7.69 21.79 -2.02
CA CYS A 126 -7.21 22.54 -3.19
C CYS A 126 -7.94 23.88 -3.36
N ALA A 127 -9.19 24.00 -2.87
CA ALA A 127 -9.92 25.25 -2.90
C ALA A 127 -9.40 26.27 -1.86
N GLU A 128 -8.78 25.81 -0.78
CA GLU A 128 -8.30 26.66 0.32
C GLU A 128 -6.80 26.93 0.24
N ASP A 129 -6.02 26.04 -0.40
CA ASP A 129 -4.58 26.17 -0.55
C ASP A 129 -4.16 26.00 -2.02
N ARG A 130 -3.69 27.09 -2.61
CA ARG A 130 -3.20 27.14 -4.00
C ARG A 130 -2.03 26.19 -4.24
N SER A 131 -1.15 26.00 -3.26
CA SER A 131 0.02 25.13 -3.41
C SER A 131 -0.40 23.67 -3.50
N ILE A 132 -1.41 23.26 -2.72
CA ILE A 132 -2.02 21.94 -2.83
C ILE A 132 -2.74 21.80 -4.18
N ALA A 133 -3.46 22.83 -4.63
CA ALA A 133 -4.09 22.82 -5.95
C ALA A 133 -3.09 22.61 -7.09
N ILE A 134 -1.93 23.28 -7.03
CA ILE A 134 -0.85 23.11 -8.02
C ILE A 134 -0.32 21.67 -8.00
N ALA A 135 -0.08 21.09 -6.82
CA ALA A 135 0.45 19.72 -6.71
C ALA A 135 -0.46 18.66 -7.37
N HIS A 136 -1.76 18.96 -7.46
CA HIS A 136 -2.80 18.07 -8.00
C HIS A 136 -3.35 18.47 -9.36
N ASP A 137 -2.70 19.41 -10.05
CA ASP A 137 -3.14 19.92 -11.36
C ASP A 137 -4.59 20.48 -11.32
N LEU A 138 -4.94 21.15 -10.20
CA LEU A 138 -6.25 21.71 -9.90
C LEU A 138 -6.22 23.23 -9.69
N GLU A 139 -5.08 23.88 -9.96
CA GLU A 139 -4.93 25.33 -9.83
C GLU A 139 -5.98 26.10 -10.63
N ASP A 140 -6.11 25.83 -11.93
CA ASP A 140 -7.04 26.56 -12.81
C ASP A 140 -8.53 26.31 -12.46
N VAL A 141 -8.79 25.24 -11.71
CA VAL A 141 -10.14 24.88 -11.26
C VAL A 141 -10.62 25.76 -10.12
N PHE A 142 -9.73 26.03 -9.15
CA PHE A 142 -10.08 26.74 -7.91
C PHE A 142 -9.52 28.15 -7.84
N TRP A 143 -8.52 28.47 -8.66
CA TRP A 143 -7.78 29.73 -8.62
C TRP A 143 -7.76 30.38 -9.99
N PHE A 144 -7.55 31.69 -10.00
CA PHE A 144 -7.30 32.45 -11.21
C PHE A 144 -6.29 33.56 -10.92
N LYS A 145 -5.58 33.99 -11.96
CA LYS A 145 -4.69 35.15 -11.90
C LYS A 145 -5.45 36.37 -12.42
N SER A 146 -5.63 37.37 -11.57
CA SER A 146 -6.26 38.63 -11.95
C SER A 146 -5.41 39.40 -12.97
N GLU A 147 -6.01 40.39 -13.64
CA GLU A 147 -5.30 41.29 -14.59
C GLU A 147 -4.12 42.01 -13.93
N ALA A 148 -4.21 42.29 -12.62
CA ALA A 148 -3.14 42.87 -11.82
C ALA A 148 -2.02 41.86 -11.44
N GLY A 149 -2.09 40.63 -11.96
CA GLY A 149 -1.11 39.56 -11.74
C GLY A 149 -1.20 38.86 -10.39
N LYS A 150 -2.20 39.20 -9.56
CA LYS A 150 -2.42 38.58 -8.24
C LYS A 150 -3.30 37.35 -8.35
N TRP A 151 -2.93 36.28 -7.65
CA TRP A 151 -3.73 35.05 -7.55
C TRP A 151 -4.88 35.23 -6.55
N ALA A 152 -6.06 34.74 -6.91
CA ALA A 152 -7.25 34.75 -6.06
C ALA A 152 -8.04 33.44 -6.24
N LYS A 153 -8.77 33.07 -5.18
CA LYS A 153 -9.71 31.94 -5.20
C LYS A 153 -10.92 32.31 -6.07
N ARG A 154 -11.43 31.35 -6.83
CA ARG A 154 -12.69 31.48 -7.57
C ARG A 154 -13.86 31.32 -6.61
N ASP A 155 -14.86 32.19 -6.72
CA ASP A 155 -16.11 32.05 -5.96
C ASP A 155 -16.86 30.76 -6.32
N VAL A 156 -16.82 30.40 -7.60
CA VAL A 156 -17.37 29.15 -8.14
C VAL A 156 -16.24 28.41 -8.88
N PRO A 157 -15.91 27.18 -8.47
CA PRO A 157 -14.95 26.35 -9.19
C PRO A 157 -15.37 26.12 -10.64
N SER A 158 -14.42 26.03 -11.57
CA SER A 158 -14.74 25.79 -12.99
C SER A 158 -15.32 24.39 -13.24
N HIS A 159 -15.08 23.45 -12.32
CA HIS A 159 -15.61 22.10 -12.33
C HIS A 159 -16.16 21.78 -10.93
N ALA A 160 -17.28 21.07 -10.85
CA ALA A 160 -17.88 20.75 -9.57
C ALA A 160 -16.96 19.82 -8.76
N VAL A 161 -16.79 20.13 -7.47
CA VAL A 161 -15.98 19.33 -6.53
C VAL A 161 -16.38 17.85 -6.56
N SER A 162 -17.69 17.57 -6.62
CA SER A 162 -18.22 16.20 -6.71
C SER A 162 -17.76 15.45 -7.94
N ASP A 163 -17.66 16.11 -9.10
CA ASP A 163 -17.22 15.48 -10.34
C ASP A 163 -15.71 15.19 -10.29
N ILE A 164 -14.93 16.15 -9.80
CA ILE A 164 -13.47 16.01 -9.60
C ILE A 164 -13.16 14.84 -8.66
N VAL A 165 -13.90 14.72 -7.55
CA VAL A 165 -13.76 13.60 -6.60
C VAL A 165 -14.17 12.28 -7.23
N ARG A 166 -15.27 12.24 -8.01
CA ARG A 166 -15.73 11.04 -8.71
C ARG A 166 -14.68 10.54 -9.70
N GLU A 167 -14.12 11.44 -10.51
CA GLU A 167 -13.09 11.12 -11.52
C GLU A 167 -11.79 10.57 -10.92
N ARG A 168 -11.44 11.03 -9.70
CA ARG A 168 -10.22 10.62 -8.99
C ARG A 168 -10.44 9.45 -8.02
N SER A 169 -11.69 9.06 -7.80
CA SER A 169 -12.06 7.94 -6.93
C SER A 169 -11.95 6.62 -7.67
N SER A 170 -11.63 5.56 -6.93
CA SER A 170 -11.75 4.18 -7.39
C SER A 170 -12.34 3.33 -6.27
N ASP A 171 -13.40 2.59 -6.57
CA ASP A 171 -14.03 1.71 -5.58
C ASP A 171 -13.07 0.62 -5.11
N ALA A 172 -12.24 0.08 -6.01
CA ALA A 172 -11.20 -0.88 -5.66
C ALA A 172 -10.17 -0.30 -4.66
N VAL A 173 -9.81 0.98 -4.81
CA VAL A 173 -8.91 1.67 -3.89
C VAL A 173 -9.60 1.89 -2.54
N LYS A 174 -10.86 2.34 -2.54
CA LYS A 174 -11.63 2.58 -1.30
C LYS A 174 -11.81 1.31 -0.49
N GLU A 175 -12.20 0.22 -1.14
CA GLU A 175 -12.37 -1.08 -0.48
C GLU A 175 -11.04 -1.63 0.04
N ALA A 176 -9.97 -1.55 -0.75
CA ALA A 176 -8.63 -1.97 -0.32
C ALA A 176 -8.10 -1.12 0.85
N LEU A 177 -8.37 0.19 0.83
CA LEU A 177 -7.94 1.11 1.88
C LEU A 177 -8.67 0.80 3.18
N LYS A 178 -10.00 0.61 3.11
CA LYS A 178 -10.79 0.15 4.25
C LYS A 178 -10.26 -1.17 4.81
N ALA A 179 -10.04 -2.16 3.94
CA ALA A 179 -9.49 -3.45 4.33
C ALA A 179 -8.11 -3.34 5.00
N LEU A 180 -7.25 -2.43 4.53
CA LEU A 180 -5.93 -2.18 5.13
C LEU A 180 -6.03 -1.51 6.51
N LEU A 181 -6.95 -0.55 6.68
CA LEU A 181 -7.16 0.18 7.94
C LEU A 181 -7.81 -0.70 9.02
N GLU A 182 -8.71 -1.60 8.61
CA GLU A 182 -9.41 -2.53 9.51
C GLU A 182 -8.61 -3.82 9.77
N ALA A 183 -7.54 -4.08 9.01
CA ALA A 183 -6.73 -5.29 9.17
C ALA A 183 -6.07 -5.34 10.56
N PRO A 184 -6.13 -6.49 11.25
CA PRO A 184 -5.44 -6.67 12.53
C PRO A 184 -3.94 -6.45 12.36
N GLU A 185 -3.22 -6.02 13.40
CA GLU A 185 -1.76 -5.85 13.31
C GLU A 185 -1.09 -7.14 12.77
N PRO A 186 -0.11 -7.01 11.85
CA PRO A 186 0.55 -8.19 11.32
C PRO A 186 1.26 -8.91 12.47
N THR A 187 0.92 -10.18 12.67
CA THR A 187 1.62 -11.04 13.62
C THR A 187 3.10 -11.05 13.26
N ALA A 188 3.95 -10.66 14.20
CA ALA A 188 5.39 -10.71 13.98
C ALA A 188 5.78 -12.17 13.71
N GLY A 189 6.05 -12.50 12.45
CA GLY A 189 6.55 -13.80 12.02
C GLY A 189 7.65 -14.25 12.97
N SER A 190 7.46 -15.45 13.53
CA SER A 190 8.37 -16.07 14.50
C SER A 190 9.81 -16.00 13.98
N ARG A 191 10.64 -15.26 14.72
CA ARG A 191 12.06 -15.01 14.47
C ARG A 191 12.78 -16.26 13.96
N LEU A 192 13.12 -16.30 12.67
CA LEU A 192 14.32 -17.02 12.25
C LEU A 192 15.51 -16.14 12.66
N ARG A 193 15.97 -16.31 13.91
CA ARG A 193 17.34 -15.97 14.26
C ARG A 193 18.24 -16.98 13.53
N SER A 194 18.61 -16.69 12.29
CA SER A 194 19.85 -17.23 11.76
C SER A 194 20.97 -16.57 12.56
N LYS A 195 21.52 -17.28 13.55
CA LYS A 195 22.83 -16.92 14.07
C LYS A 195 23.80 -17.04 12.88
N ALA A 196 24.40 -15.93 12.49
CA ALA A 196 25.65 -15.92 11.75
C ALA A 196 26.77 -16.49 12.65
#